data_AF-A0A099SC29-F1
#
_entry.id   AF-A0A099SC29-F1
#
_cell.length_a   1.000
_cell.length_b   1.000
_cell.length_c   1.000
_cell.angle_alpha   90.00
_cell.angle_beta   90.00
_cell.angle_gamma   90.00
#
_symmetry.space_group_name_H-M   'P 1'
#
loop_
_entity.id
_entity.type
_entity.pdbx_description
1 polymer ?
#
loop_
_entity_poly.entity_id
_entity_poly.type
_entity_poly.pdbx_seq_one_letter_code
_entity_poly.pdbx_strand_id
1 'polypeptide(L)'
;MDEKSVVKVIDDFLVYILDKGKSQLTAKNYRHSLKMFNDWLIDNDGNLAKLTRLDVQLFVQYLESKGNSASTINNRFAAISQFSRFIGSSNIIENIRSPQSRQARNIAPKSLEHTERNNLLHGVERNDNPRDIAIVNLLIRTGIRVSELVALNRSDVVTGERSGSFTVRNGKGNVSRRVPLSAATRLYLSKYLDTRDDNDPALFLSNFRQRISVRAVQHMLSNYGVHPHALRHTFARELVNKGIDLSTVADLCGHADINVTRRYSKPTEEDLEEAIDKAFS
;
A
#
# COMPACT_ATOMS: atom_id res chain seq x y z
N MET A 1 24.69 -5.90 28.85
CA MET A 1 24.22 -4.63 28.26
C MET A 1 22.86 -4.39 28.88
N ASP A 2 22.65 -3.24 29.52
CA ASP A 2 21.35 -2.95 30.14
C ASP A 2 20.28 -2.68 29.07
N GLU A 3 19.01 -2.80 29.45
CA GLU A 3 17.87 -2.58 28.55
C GLU A 3 17.90 -1.17 27.92
N LYS A 4 18.41 -0.17 28.66
CA LYS A 4 18.60 1.21 28.20
C LYS A 4 19.60 1.31 27.04
N SER A 5 20.69 0.55 27.08
CA SER A 5 21.69 0.53 26.00
C SER A 5 21.17 -0.14 24.73
N VAL A 6 20.28 -1.13 24.83
CA VAL A 6 19.65 -1.77 23.65
C VAL A 6 18.72 -0.80 22.93
N VAL A 7 17.84 -0.14 23.69
CA VAL A 7 16.89 0.84 23.14
C VAL A 7 17.63 1.95 22.41
N LYS A 8 18.72 2.44 23.00
CA LYS A 8 19.58 3.47 22.39
C LYS A 8 20.16 3.04 21.05
N VAL A 9 20.72 1.84 20.94
CA VAL A 9 21.32 1.36 19.68
C VAL A 9 20.26 1.19 18.58
N ILE A 10 19.04 0.76 18.94
CA ILE A 10 17.92 0.72 17.99
C ILE A 10 17.55 2.14 17.55
N ASP A 11 17.50 3.11 18.46
CA ASP A 11 17.20 4.51 18.12
C ASP A 11 18.25 5.12 17.18
N ASP A 12 19.54 4.90 17.47
CA ASP A 12 20.66 5.36 16.63
C ASP A 12 20.58 4.75 15.22
N PHE A 13 20.26 3.45 15.12
CA PHE A 13 20.02 2.79 13.83
C PHE A 13 18.86 3.42 13.05
N LEU A 14 17.79 3.80 13.73
CA LEU A 14 16.61 4.38 13.10
C LEU A 14 16.87 5.79 12.58
N VAL A 15 17.68 6.59 13.29
CA VAL A 15 18.18 7.87 12.78
C VAL A 15 19.03 7.62 11.52
N TYR A 16 19.98 6.68 11.59
CA TYR A 16 20.85 6.34 10.46
C TYR A 16 20.09 5.96 9.18
N ILE A 17 19.05 5.11 9.27
CA ILE A 17 18.30 4.72 8.06
C ILE A 17 17.42 5.84 7.51
N LEU A 18 16.94 6.75 8.36
CA LEU A 18 16.19 7.94 7.93
C LEU A 18 17.11 8.90 7.17
N ASP A 19 18.34 9.12 7.66
CA ASP A 19 19.36 9.92 6.98
C ASP A 19 19.78 9.29 5.65
N LYS A 20 19.78 7.95 5.54
CA LYS A 20 19.95 7.23 4.28
C LYS A 20 18.71 7.27 3.37
N GLY A 21 17.70 8.08 3.70
CA GLY A 21 16.52 8.33 2.87
C GLY A 21 15.44 7.24 2.95
N LYS A 22 15.42 6.38 3.98
CA LYS A 22 14.26 5.50 4.21
C LYS A 22 13.08 6.32 4.74
N SER A 23 11.86 5.81 4.48
CA SER A 23 10.65 6.50 4.93
C SER A 23 10.42 6.33 6.43
N GLN A 24 9.69 7.28 7.04
CA GLN A 24 9.24 7.17 8.43
C GLN A 24 8.47 5.86 8.70
N LEU A 25 7.67 5.40 7.73
CA LEU A 25 6.96 4.13 7.83
C LEU A 25 7.93 2.94 7.85
N THR A 26 8.96 2.97 7.01
CA THR A 26 10.01 1.95 7.00
C THR A 26 10.74 1.90 8.35
N ALA A 27 11.10 3.07 8.90
CA ALA A 27 11.74 3.16 10.21
C ALA A 27 10.83 2.61 11.33
N LYS A 28 9.54 2.94 11.31
CA LYS A 28 8.57 2.38 12.26
C LYS A 28 8.46 0.85 12.17
N ASN A 29 8.42 0.30 10.95
CA ASN A 29 8.36 -1.14 10.74
C ASN A 29 9.65 -1.84 11.19
N TYR A 30 10.82 -1.22 10.95
CA TYR A 30 12.09 -1.73 11.40
C TYR A 30 12.19 -1.72 12.92
N ARG A 31 11.79 -0.62 13.58
CA ARG A 31 11.69 -0.53 15.04
C ARG A 31 10.89 -1.68 15.63
N HIS A 32 9.69 -1.92 15.10
CA HIS A 32 8.82 -2.99 15.57
C HIS A 32 9.44 -4.37 15.36
N SER A 33 10.07 -4.60 14.19
CA SER A 33 10.74 -5.86 13.89
C SER A 33 11.92 -6.13 14.82
N LEU A 34 12.74 -5.11 15.09
CA LEU A 34 13.91 -5.21 15.96
C LEU A 34 13.54 -5.36 17.43
N LYS A 35 12.48 -4.68 17.91
CA LYS A 35 11.95 -4.92 19.25
C LYS A 35 11.52 -6.37 19.41
N MET A 36 10.71 -6.90 18.49
CA MET A 36 10.29 -8.31 18.57
C MET A 36 11.46 -9.29 18.51
N PHE A 37 12.49 -8.99 17.72
CA PHE A 37 13.70 -9.82 17.70
C PHE A 37 14.46 -9.74 19.02
N ASN A 38 14.59 -8.54 19.61
CA ASN A 38 15.20 -8.36 20.93
C ASN A 38 14.46 -9.11 22.02
N ASP A 39 13.14 -9.00 22.06
CA ASP A 39 12.31 -9.66 23.06
C ASP A 39 12.49 -11.19 22.95
N TRP A 40 12.48 -11.72 21.72
CA TRP A 40 12.77 -13.14 21.47
C TRP A 40 14.19 -13.53 21.88
N LEU A 41 15.19 -12.69 21.64
CA LEU A 41 16.57 -12.95 22.07
C LEU A 41 16.66 -13.05 23.59
N ILE A 42 16.03 -12.13 24.33
CA ILE A 42 16.02 -12.15 25.79
C ILE A 42 15.42 -13.46 26.32
N ASP A 43 14.30 -13.91 25.72
CA ASP A 43 13.65 -15.17 26.08
C ASP A 43 14.50 -16.42 25.75
N ASN A 44 15.54 -16.28 24.93
CA ASN A 44 16.42 -17.36 24.48
C ASN A 44 17.89 -17.12 24.86
N ASP A 45 18.13 -16.36 25.95
CA ASP A 45 19.46 -16.04 26.50
C ASP A 45 20.43 -15.35 25.51
N GLY A 46 19.88 -14.72 24.48
CA GLY A 46 20.59 -13.97 23.45
C GLY A 46 20.72 -12.48 23.75
N ASN A 47 21.50 -11.76 22.93
CA ASN A 47 21.71 -10.32 23.09
C ASN A 47 22.00 -9.64 21.74
N LEU A 48 21.32 -8.52 21.47
CA LEU A 48 21.54 -7.69 20.28
C LEU A 48 22.99 -7.17 20.11
N ALA A 49 23.78 -7.08 21.18
CA ALA A 49 25.19 -6.69 21.11
C ALA A 49 26.13 -7.81 20.67
N LYS A 50 25.72 -9.08 20.84
CA LYS A 50 26.52 -10.27 20.52
C LYS A 50 25.72 -11.21 19.63
N LEU A 51 25.19 -10.67 18.55
CA LEU A 51 24.42 -11.47 17.61
C LEU A 51 25.29 -12.48 16.90
N THR A 52 24.78 -13.70 16.80
CA THR A 52 25.34 -14.77 16.00
C THR A 52 24.44 -15.08 14.82
N ARG A 53 25.00 -15.78 13.83
CA ARG A 53 24.21 -16.32 12.72
C ARG A 53 23.13 -17.31 13.20
N LEU A 54 23.42 -18.05 14.27
CA LEU A 54 22.48 -19.02 14.84
C LEU A 54 21.24 -18.33 15.38
N ASP A 55 21.39 -17.20 16.09
CA ASP A 55 20.27 -16.43 16.63
C ASP A 55 19.30 -15.97 15.53
N VAL A 56 19.85 -15.46 14.43
CA VAL A 56 19.06 -15.01 13.28
C VAL A 56 18.33 -16.20 12.63
N GLN A 57 19.01 -17.35 12.48
CA GLN A 57 18.41 -18.54 11.89
C GLN A 57 17.29 -19.14 12.77
N LEU A 58 17.51 -19.20 14.09
CA LEU A 58 16.53 -19.68 15.06
C LEU A 58 15.33 -18.74 15.14
N PHE A 59 15.53 -17.42 15.05
CA PHE A 59 14.42 -16.47 15.01
C PHE A 59 13.58 -16.64 13.74
N VAL A 60 14.20 -16.86 12.58
CA VAL A 60 13.46 -17.16 11.34
C VAL A 60 12.62 -18.42 11.50
N GLN A 61 13.18 -19.50 12.06
CA GLN A 61 12.44 -20.75 12.34
C GLN A 61 11.33 -20.56 13.37
N TYR A 62 11.55 -19.73 14.39
CA TYR A 62 10.52 -19.35 15.35
C TYR A 62 9.36 -18.62 14.67
N LEU A 63 9.63 -17.69 13.76
CA LEU A 63 8.57 -17.00 13.03
C LEU A 63 7.77 -17.96 12.13
N GLU A 64 8.45 -18.92 11.50
CA GLU A 64 7.82 -20.00 10.72
C GLU A 64 6.92 -20.88 11.60
N SER A 65 7.40 -21.29 12.78
CA SER A 65 6.62 -22.13 13.72
C SER A 65 5.41 -21.38 14.29
N LYS A 66 5.46 -20.05 14.36
CA LYS A 66 4.32 -19.18 14.68
C LYS A 66 3.36 -18.96 13.50
N GLY A 67 3.59 -19.58 12.34
CA GLY A 67 2.73 -19.49 11.17
C GLY A 67 2.80 -18.15 10.44
N ASN A 68 3.87 -17.36 10.61
CA ASN A 68 4.02 -16.11 9.88
C ASN A 68 4.18 -16.38 8.38
N SER A 69 3.59 -15.50 7.55
CA SER A 69 3.78 -15.58 6.11
C SER A 69 5.25 -15.33 5.73
N ALA A 70 5.71 -15.94 4.63
CA ALA A 70 7.06 -15.70 4.10
C ALA A 70 7.33 -14.20 3.86
N SER A 71 6.32 -13.42 3.45
CA SER A 71 6.44 -11.96 3.30
C SER A 71 6.70 -11.27 4.64
N THR A 72 5.97 -11.64 5.68
CA THR A 72 6.18 -11.12 7.05
C THR A 72 7.58 -11.45 7.54
N ILE A 73 8.03 -12.69 7.34
CA ILE A 73 9.35 -13.17 7.76
C ILE A 73 10.45 -12.41 7.01
N ASN A 74 10.34 -12.31 5.68
CA ASN A 74 11.30 -11.56 4.85
C ASN A 74 11.38 -10.08 5.23
N ASN A 75 10.25 -9.44 5.58
CA ASN A 75 10.26 -8.05 6.05
C ASN A 75 10.98 -7.88 7.39
N ARG A 76 10.77 -8.81 8.33
CA ARG A 76 11.47 -8.81 9.63
C ARG A 76 12.96 -9.09 9.46
N PHE A 77 13.31 -10.08 8.64
CA PHE A 77 14.68 -10.41 8.29
C PHE A 77 15.40 -9.24 7.59
N ALA A 78 14.70 -8.46 6.75
CA ALA A 78 15.27 -7.27 6.14
C ALA A 78 15.64 -6.18 7.16
N ALA A 79 14.83 -6.01 8.21
CA ALA A 79 15.16 -5.10 9.32
C ALA A 79 16.41 -5.58 10.07
N ILE A 80 16.48 -6.87 10.42
CA ILE A 80 17.64 -7.50 11.07
C ILE A 80 18.89 -7.37 10.18
N SER A 81 18.74 -7.56 8.87
CA SER A 81 19.85 -7.45 7.91
C SER A 81 20.37 -6.03 7.71
N GLN A 82 19.53 -5.01 7.88
CA GLN A 82 20.00 -3.63 7.85
C GLN A 82 20.65 -3.25 9.18
N PHE A 83 20.10 -3.74 10.29
CA PHE A 83 20.66 -3.55 11.62
C PHE A 83 22.03 -4.22 11.77
N SER A 84 22.18 -5.47 11.32
CA SER A 84 23.45 -6.21 11.39
C SER A 84 24.57 -5.49 10.63
N ARG A 85 24.27 -4.89 9.48
CA ARG A 85 25.21 -4.05 8.73
C ARG A 85 25.55 -2.76 9.48
N PHE A 86 24.58 -2.14 10.15
CA PHE A 86 24.80 -0.93 10.94
C PHE A 86 25.76 -1.17 12.11
N ILE A 87 25.63 -2.31 12.80
CA ILE A 87 26.52 -2.66 13.93
C ILE A 87 27.85 -3.30 13.49
N GLY A 88 28.13 -3.40 12.18
CA GLY A 88 29.37 -3.97 11.65
C GLY A 88 29.45 -5.51 11.62
N SER A 89 28.33 -6.21 11.83
CA SER A 89 28.24 -7.67 11.89
C SER A 89 27.56 -8.27 10.65
N SER A 90 27.99 -7.87 9.45
CA SER A 90 27.33 -8.30 8.19
C SER A 90 27.40 -9.80 7.91
N ASN A 91 28.38 -10.51 8.48
CA ASN A 91 28.55 -11.95 8.32
C ASN A 91 27.42 -12.78 8.98
N ILE A 92 26.71 -12.24 9.97
CA ILE A 92 25.67 -12.99 10.71
C ILE A 92 24.41 -13.26 9.89
N ILE A 93 24.25 -12.57 8.75
CA ILE A 93 23.10 -12.71 7.85
C ILE A 93 23.41 -13.55 6.61
N GLU A 94 24.65 -14.01 6.47
CA GLU A 94 25.05 -14.84 5.34
C GLU A 94 24.46 -16.24 5.45
N ASN A 95 24.00 -16.80 4.32
CA ASN A 95 23.47 -18.16 4.24
C ASN A 95 22.32 -18.45 5.22
N ILE A 96 21.56 -17.45 5.64
CA ILE A 96 20.32 -17.67 6.41
C ILE A 96 19.30 -18.30 5.49
N ARG A 97 18.77 -19.46 5.89
CA ARG A 97 17.65 -20.09 5.21
C ARG A 97 16.41 -19.24 5.49
N SER A 98 16.03 -18.42 4.52
CA SER A 98 14.76 -17.68 4.55
C SER A 98 13.66 -18.52 3.91
N PRO A 99 12.42 -18.51 4.44
CA PRO A 99 11.30 -19.13 3.75
C PRO A 99 11.19 -18.55 2.36
N GLN A 100 11.24 -19.43 1.36
CA GLN A 100 10.81 -19.04 0.03
C GLN A 100 9.36 -18.61 0.18
N SER A 101 9.06 -17.38 -0.24
CA SER A 101 7.69 -17.09 -0.62
C SER A 101 7.39 -18.11 -1.69
N ARG A 102 6.54 -19.10 -1.38
CA ARG A 102 5.74 -19.76 -2.42
C ARG A 102 5.25 -18.58 -3.23
N GLN A 103 5.75 -18.41 -4.46
CA GLN A 103 5.17 -17.40 -5.34
C GLN A 103 3.70 -17.76 -5.30
N ALA A 104 2.90 -16.93 -4.62
CA ALA A 104 1.48 -17.21 -4.50
C ALA A 104 1.06 -17.37 -5.95
N ARG A 105 0.74 -18.61 -6.37
CA ARG A 105 0.37 -18.96 -7.75
C ARG A 105 -0.34 -17.76 -8.29
N ASN A 106 0.15 -17.06 -9.32
CA ASN A 106 -0.30 -15.72 -9.71
C ASN A 106 -1.83 -15.56 -9.63
N ILE A 107 -2.39 -15.32 -8.45
CA ILE A 107 -3.82 -15.31 -8.20
C ILE A 107 -4.12 -13.84 -8.32
N ALA A 108 -5.01 -13.51 -9.25
CA ALA A 108 -5.52 -12.16 -9.35
C ALA A 108 -5.97 -11.73 -7.95
N PRO A 109 -5.47 -10.59 -7.43
CA PRO A 109 -5.87 -10.13 -6.12
C PRO A 109 -7.41 -10.04 -6.04
N LYS A 110 -8.00 -10.32 -4.87
CA LYS A 110 -9.45 -10.22 -4.69
C LYS A 110 -9.92 -8.80 -5.06
N SER A 111 -10.64 -8.70 -6.18
CA SER A 111 -11.39 -7.53 -6.62
C SER A 111 -12.86 -7.71 -6.27
N LEU A 112 -13.61 -6.61 -6.22
CA LEU A 112 -15.05 -6.65 -6.11
C LEU A 112 -15.68 -7.14 -7.41
N GLU A 113 -16.63 -8.06 -7.30
CA GLU A 113 -17.53 -8.41 -8.40
C GLU A 113 -18.47 -7.24 -8.73
N HIS A 114 -19.13 -7.32 -9.90
CA HIS A 114 -20.03 -6.27 -10.37
C HIS A 114 -21.13 -5.92 -9.35
N THR A 115 -21.74 -6.95 -8.74
CA THR A 115 -22.78 -6.81 -7.72
C THR A 115 -22.25 -6.21 -6.43
N GLU A 116 -21.10 -6.67 -5.93
CA GLU A 116 -20.45 -6.13 -4.74
C GLU A 116 -20.07 -4.65 -4.91
N ARG A 117 -19.57 -4.28 -6.09
CA ARG A 117 -19.30 -2.89 -6.44
C ARG A 117 -20.56 -2.04 -6.41
N ASN A 118 -21.66 -2.49 -7.01
CA ASN A 118 -22.90 -1.74 -7.03
C ASN A 118 -23.48 -1.62 -5.62
N ASN A 119 -23.41 -2.68 -4.81
CA ASN A 119 -23.80 -2.67 -3.41
C ASN A 119 -22.99 -1.67 -2.59
N LEU A 120 -21.68 -1.58 -2.81
CA LEU A 120 -20.82 -0.56 -2.18
C LEU A 120 -21.24 0.85 -2.57
N LEU A 121 -21.42 1.13 -3.87
CA LEU A 121 -21.79 2.45 -4.36
C LEU A 121 -23.18 2.88 -3.85
N HIS A 122 -24.17 2.00 -3.90
CA HIS A 122 -25.49 2.29 -3.34
C HIS A 122 -25.47 2.38 -1.81
N GLY A 123 -24.69 1.54 -1.14
CA GLY A 123 -24.55 1.55 0.31
C GLY A 123 -23.96 2.85 0.84
N VAL A 124 -22.94 3.39 0.16
CA VAL A 124 -22.36 4.68 0.55
C VAL A 124 -23.29 5.85 0.24
N GLU A 125 -24.02 5.80 -0.87
CA GLU A 125 -25.01 6.84 -1.22
C GLU A 125 -26.18 6.88 -0.23
N ARG A 126 -26.67 5.72 0.23
CA ARG A 126 -27.74 5.65 1.24
C ARG A 126 -27.35 6.24 2.60
N ASN A 127 -26.06 6.33 2.91
CA ASN A 127 -25.57 6.95 4.14
C ASN A 127 -25.59 8.49 4.06
N ASP A 128 -25.89 9.07 2.88
CA ASP A 128 -26.03 10.50 2.63
C ASP A 128 -24.89 11.36 3.22
N ASN A 129 -23.68 10.82 3.18
CA ASN A 129 -22.47 11.51 3.62
C ASN A 129 -21.64 11.91 2.40
N PRO A 130 -21.69 13.18 1.95
CA PRO A 130 -21.00 13.62 0.74
C PRO A 130 -19.51 13.30 0.73
N ARG A 131 -18.84 13.37 1.89
CA ARG A 131 -17.43 13.03 2.03
C ARG A 131 -17.18 11.57 1.70
N ASP A 132 -17.92 10.67 2.34
CA ASP A 132 -17.68 9.24 2.21
C ASP A 132 -18.02 8.76 0.79
N ILE A 133 -19.09 9.30 0.19
CA ILE A 133 -19.47 9.08 -1.22
C ILE A 133 -18.34 9.52 -2.16
N ALA A 134 -17.76 10.71 -1.94
CA ALA A 134 -16.66 11.23 -2.73
C ALA A 134 -15.37 10.39 -2.57
N ILE A 135 -15.04 9.96 -1.35
CA ILE A 135 -13.88 9.09 -1.06
C ILE A 135 -14.01 7.76 -1.81
N VAL A 136 -15.15 7.08 -1.70
CA VAL A 136 -15.38 5.79 -2.37
C VAL A 136 -15.30 5.94 -3.88
N ASN A 137 -15.98 6.96 -4.44
CA ASN A 137 -15.94 7.22 -5.89
C ASN A 137 -14.54 7.57 -6.39
N LEU A 138 -13.74 8.30 -5.62
CA LEU A 138 -12.36 8.61 -5.98
C LEU A 138 -11.52 7.32 -5.98
N LEU A 139 -11.56 6.51 -4.93
CA LEU A 139 -10.76 5.28 -4.83
C LEU A 139 -11.09 4.28 -5.95
N ILE A 140 -12.38 3.98 -6.16
CA ILE A 140 -12.79 2.91 -7.07
C ILE A 140 -12.70 3.30 -8.55
N ARG A 141 -12.76 4.61 -8.87
CA ARG A 141 -12.72 5.10 -10.26
C ARG A 141 -11.36 5.60 -10.70
N THR A 142 -10.37 5.63 -9.81
CA THR A 142 -9.02 6.16 -10.12
C THR A 142 -7.89 5.23 -9.67
N GLY A 143 -8.18 4.25 -8.82
CA GLY A 143 -7.21 3.25 -8.38
C GLY A 143 -6.08 3.79 -7.50
N ILE A 144 -6.16 5.03 -7.00
CA ILE A 144 -5.11 5.58 -6.13
C ILE A 144 -4.99 4.84 -4.80
N ARG A 145 -3.80 4.89 -4.19
CA ARG A 145 -3.60 4.34 -2.84
C ARG A 145 -4.32 5.20 -1.82
N VAL A 146 -4.81 4.59 -0.74
CA VAL A 146 -5.41 5.34 0.37
C VAL A 146 -4.46 6.39 0.96
N SER A 147 -3.15 6.11 1.01
CA SER A 147 -2.13 7.06 1.46
C SER A 147 -2.01 8.27 0.54
N GLU A 148 -2.22 8.09 -0.77
CA GLU A 148 -2.23 9.17 -1.75
C GLU A 148 -3.51 9.99 -1.62
N LEU A 149 -4.68 9.33 -1.47
CA LEU A 149 -5.96 9.99 -1.24
C LEU A 149 -5.92 10.92 -0.03
N VAL A 150 -5.45 10.44 1.12
CA VAL A 150 -5.41 11.26 2.34
C VAL A 150 -4.40 12.39 2.27
N ALA A 151 -3.42 12.32 1.36
CA ALA A 151 -2.39 13.33 1.16
C ALA A 151 -2.80 14.42 0.16
N LEU A 152 -3.89 14.25 -0.60
CA LEU A 152 -4.35 15.24 -1.57
C LEU A 152 -4.72 16.57 -0.88
N ASN A 153 -4.39 17.66 -1.57
CA ASN A 153 -4.89 19.00 -1.28
C ASN A 153 -5.95 19.40 -2.30
N ARG A 154 -6.78 20.39 -1.94
CA ARG A 154 -7.68 21.05 -2.89
C ARG A 154 -6.93 21.60 -4.10
N SER A 155 -5.74 22.17 -3.88
CA SER A 155 -4.86 22.68 -4.94
C SER A 155 -4.34 21.61 -5.91
N ASP A 156 -4.40 20.33 -5.54
CA ASP A 156 -3.94 19.24 -6.40
C ASP A 156 -5.01 18.85 -7.42
N VAL A 157 -6.26 19.33 -7.24
CA VAL A 157 -7.43 18.99 -8.04
C VAL A 157 -7.75 20.13 -9.00
N VAL A 158 -7.89 19.81 -10.27
CA VAL A 158 -8.36 20.73 -11.31
C VAL A 158 -9.60 20.12 -11.94
N THR A 159 -10.74 20.80 -11.84
CA THR A 159 -12.02 20.34 -12.40
C THR A 159 -12.69 21.44 -13.21
N GLY A 160 -13.14 21.10 -14.41
CA GLY A 160 -14.08 21.86 -15.20
C GLY A 160 -15.31 21.01 -15.53
N GLU A 161 -16.23 21.58 -16.33
CA GLU A 161 -17.50 20.93 -16.69
C GLU A 161 -17.31 19.67 -17.54
N ARG A 162 -16.32 19.67 -18.45
CA ARG A 162 -16.06 18.55 -19.40
C ARG A 162 -14.88 17.66 -19.02
N SER A 163 -13.94 18.15 -18.21
CA SER A 163 -12.73 17.40 -17.86
C SER A 163 -12.29 17.72 -16.43
N GLY A 164 -11.47 16.85 -15.86
CA GLY A 164 -10.84 17.09 -14.57
C GLY A 164 -9.77 16.06 -14.27
N SER A 165 -8.90 16.40 -13.33
CA SER A 165 -7.78 15.56 -12.92
C SER A 165 -7.27 15.99 -11.56
N PHE A 166 -6.48 15.12 -10.92
CA PHE A 166 -5.63 15.54 -9.81
C PHE A 166 -4.20 15.04 -9.97
N THR A 167 -3.29 15.67 -9.25
CA THR A 167 -1.86 15.32 -9.26
C THR A 167 -1.49 14.59 -7.97
N VAL A 168 -1.03 13.35 -8.09
CA VAL A 168 -0.46 12.61 -6.96
C VAL A 168 1.01 12.99 -6.81
N ARG A 169 1.37 13.57 -5.67
CA ARG A 169 2.77 13.91 -5.33
C ARG A 169 3.45 12.72 -4.65
N ASN A 170 4.60 12.30 -5.17
CA ASN A 170 5.48 11.35 -4.47
C ASN A 170 6.52 12.12 -3.66
N GLY A 171 6.63 11.85 -2.35
CA GLY A 171 7.55 12.52 -1.43
C GLY A 171 9.05 12.29 -1.67
N LYS A 172 9.43 11.59 -2.76
CA LYS A 172 10.81 11.31 -3.17
C LYS A 172 11.12 11.87 -4.57
N GLY A 173 10.76 13.12 -4.77
CA GLY A 173 11.57 14.02 -5.60
C GLY A 173 11.36 14.06 -7.11
N ASN A 174 10.71 13.12 -7.83
CA ASN A 174 10.52 13.39 -9.28
C ASN A 174 9.47 12.60 -10.10
N VAL A 175 8.46 11.98 -9.50
CA VAL A 175 7.38 11.38 -10.32
C VAL A 175 6.04 11.73 -9.71
N SER A 176 5.52 12.89 -10.08
CA SER A 176 4.09 13.18 -9.93
C SER A 176 3.33 12.56 -11.10
N ARG A 177 2.21 11.89 -10.83
CA ARG A 177 1.33 11.41 -11.90
C ARG A 177 0.01 12.16 -11.88
N ARG A 178 -0.46 12.51 -13.08
CA ARG A 178 -1.78 13.11 -13.29
C ARG A 178 -2.80 12.01 -13.47
N VAL A 179 -3.87 12.05 -12.69
CA VAL A 179 -4.93 11.04 -12.70
C VAL A 179 -6.23 11.70 -13.17
N PRO A 180 -6.79 11.30 -14.33
CA PRO A 180 -8.03 11.88 -14.85
C PRO A 180 -9.25 11.49 -14.01
N LEU A 181 -10.25 12.38 -13.98
CA LEU A 181 -11.49 12.19 -13.24
C LEU A 181 -12.67 11.93 -14.19
N SER A 182 -13.41 10.86 -13.92
CA SER A 182 -14.69 10.61 -14.59
C SER A 182 -15.74 11.67 -14.22
N ALA A 183 -16.78 11.84 -15.05
CA ALA A 183 -17.87 12.77 -14.76
C ALA A 183 -18.53 12.51 -13.39
N ALA A 184 -18.78 11.24 -13.05
CA ALA A 184 -19.32 10.86 -11.74
C ALA A 184 -18.38 11.26 -10.60
N THR A 185 -17.07 11.02 -10.73
CA THR A 185 -16.10 11.41 -9.68
C THR A 185 -16.07 12.93 -9.50
N ARG A 186 -16.14 13.71 -10.57
CA ARG A 186 -16.22 15.18 -10.51
C ARG A 186 -17.49 15.64 -9.79
N LEU A 187 -18.64 15.04 -10.11
CA LEU A 187 -19.92 15.35 -9.48
C LEU A 187 -19.88 15.15 -7.96
N TYR A 188 -19.49 13.96 -7.49
CA TYR A 188 -19.47 13.68 -6.05
C TYR A 188 -18.40 14.48 -5.32
N LEU A 189 -17.25 14.74 -5.97
CA LEU A 189 -16.23 15.60 -5.39
C LEU A 189 -16.72 17.04 -5.24
N SER A 190 -17.44 17.59 -6.23
CA SER A 190 -18.08 18.91 -6.12
C SER A 190 -19.07 18.94 -4.97
N LYS A 191 -20.01 17.98 -4.92
CA LYS A 191 -21.00 17.89 -3.83
C LYS A 191 -20.36 17.88 -2.45
N TYR A 192 -19.23 17.19 -2.30
CA TYR A 192 -18.50 17.22 -1.04
C TYR A 192 -17.87 18.60 -0.78
N LEU A 193 -17.19 19.18 -1.76
CA LEU A 193 -16.55 20.49 -1.61
C LEU A 193 -17.56 21.62 -1.33
N ASP A 194 -18.78 21.51 -1.86
CA ASP A 194 -19.88 22.46 -1.60
C ASP A 194 -20.34 22.45 -0.13
N THR A 195 -20.07 21.37 0.61
CA THR A 195 -20.36 21.30 2.06
C THR A 195 -19.25 21.86 2.93
N ARG A 196 -18.14 22.33 2.33
CA ARG A 196 -16.96 22.79 3.05
C ARG A 196 -16.97 24.31 3.20
N ASP A 197 -16.99 24.78 4.45
CA ASP A 197 -17.05 26.19 4.85
C ASP A 197 -15.70 26.74 5.36
N ASP A 198 -14.61 26.00 5.14
CA ASP A 198 -13.30 26.24 5.73
C ASP A 198 -12.19 26.46 4.68
N ASN A 199 -11.02 26.89 5.16
CA ASN A 199 -9.82 27.14 4.36
C ASN A 199 -8.75 26.04 4.51
N ASP A 200 -9.06 24.86 5.04
CA ASP A 200 -8.07 23.78 5.17
C ASP A 200 -7.61 23.31 3.78
N PRO A 201 -6.29 23.24 3.51
CA PRO A 201 -5.77 22.84 2.21
C PRO A 201 -6.05 21.37 1.88
N ALA A 202 -6.27 20.50 2.87
CA ALA A 202 -6.54 19.09 2.65
C ALA A 202 -7.84 18.88 1.87
N LEU A 203 -7.79 17.95 0.90
CA LEU A 203 -8.97 17.63 0.11
C LEU A 203 -10.07 17.05 1.00
N PHE A 204 -9.75 16.03 1.80
CA PHE A 204 -10.68 15.35 2.70
C PHE A 204 -10.38 15.57 4.17
N LEU A 205 -11.39 15.98 4.95
CA LEU A 205 -11.30 16.08 6.42
C LEU A 205 -12.09 15.00 7.15
N SER A 206 -11.59 14.64 8.32
CA SER A 206 -12.30 13.87 9.34
C SER A 206 -13.45 14.68 9.96
N ASN A 207 -14.26 14.01 10.79
CA ASN A 207 -15.34 14.67 11.53
C ASN A 207 -14.83 15.74 12.50
N PHE A 208 -13.54 15.69 12.88
CA PHE A 208 -12.87 16.70 13.71
C PHE A 208 -12.30 17.87 12.92
N ARG A 209 -12.68 18.04 11.64
CA ARG A 209 -12.18 19.11 10.75
C ARG A 209 -10.65 19.16 10.66
N GLN A 210 -10.02 17.98 10.65
CA GLN A 210 -8.60 17.80 10.37
C GLN A 210 -8.43 16.82 9.21
N ARG A 211 -7.30 16.88 8.48
CA ARG A 211 -6.97 15.92 7.41
C ARG A 211 -7.31 14.49 7.83
N ILE A 212 -8.12 13.82 7.01
CA ILE A 212 -8.55 12.45 7.31
C ILE A 212 -7.35 11.49 7.36
N SER A 213 -7.33 10.57 8.32
CA SER A 213 -6.26 9.59 8.43
C SER A 213 -6.53 8.36 7.57
N VAL A 214 -5.47 7.63 7.20
CA VAL A 214 -5.59 6.33 6.49
C VAL A 214 -6.50 5.37 7.26
N ARG A 215 -6.36 5.32 8.59
CA ARG A 215 -7.16 4.45 9.46
C ARG A 215 -8.64 4.83 9.44
N ALA A 216 -8.97 6.13 9.43
CA ALA A 216 -10.35 6.57 9.35
C ALA A 216 -11.01 6.14 8.02
N VAL A 217 -10.30 6.25 6.89
CA VAL A 217 -10.80 5.76 5.60
C VAL A 217 -10.97 4.24 5.62
N GLN A 218 -9.99 3.50 6.17
CA GLN A 218 -10.08 2.03 6.28
C GLN A 218 -11.26 1.59 7.15
N HIS A 219 -11.48 2.26 8.28
CA HIS A 219 -12.61 1.98 9.18
C HIS A 219 -13.95 2.31 8.53
N MET A 220 -14.05 3.43 7.80
CA MET A 220 -15.25 3.76 7.03
C MET A 220 -15.55 2.65 6.00
N LEU A 221 -14.54 2.20 5.26
CA LEU A 221 -14.72 1.15 4.25
C LEU A 221 -15.05 -0.23 4.86
N SER A 222 -14.58 -0.53 6.08
CA SER A 222 -14.92 -1.80 6.74
C SER A 222 -16.40 -1.94 7.07
N ASN A 223 -17.13 -0.83 7.23
CA ASN A 223 -18.60 -0.86 7.40
C ASN A 223 -19.31 -1.44 6.16
N TYR A 224 -18.65 -1.44 5.01
CA TYR A 224 -19.15 -2.02 3.76
C TYR A 224 -18.46 -3.35 3.41
N GLY A 225 -17.67 -3.92 4.33
CA GLY A 225 -16.93 -5.17 4.10
C GLY A 225 -15.78 -5.05 3.08
N VAL A 226 -15.30 -3.83 2.80
CA VAL A 226 -14.26 -3.60 1.78
C VAL A 226 -13.01 -2.93 2.37
N HIS A 227 -11.90 -3.04 1.65
CA HIS A 227 -10.64 -2.38 1.99
C HIS A 227 -10.09 -1.60 0.79
N PRO A 228 -9.27 -0.55 1.00
CA PRO A 228 -8.79 0.29 -0.11
C PRO A 228 -8.07 -0.47 -1.23
N HIS A 229 -7.33 -1.54 -0.87
CA HIS A 229 -6.62 -2.34 -1.87
C HIS A 229 -7.59 -3.10 -2.77
N ALA A 230 -8.72 -3.60 -2.23
CA ALA A 230 -9.76 -4.24 -3.03
C ALA A 230 -10.34 -3.28 -4.08
N LEU A 231 -10.60 -2.02 -3.72
CA LEU A 231 -11.10 -1.01 -4.66
C LEU A 231 -10.11 -0.73 -5.79
N ARG A 232 -8.82 -0.68 -5.47
CA ARG A 232 -7.75 -0.54 -6.46
C ARG A 232 -7.63 -1.77 -7.36
N HIS A 233 -7.80 -2.97 -6.81
CA HIS A 233 -7.84 -4.21 -7.58
C HIS A 233 -9.04 -4.22 -8.53
N THR A 234 -10.23 -3.80 -8.06
CA THR A 234 -11.43 -3.63 -8.90
C THR A 234 -11.18 -2.66 -10.04
N PHE A 235 -10.57 -1.50 -9.76
CA PHE A 235 -10.23 -0.52 -10.80
C PHE A 235 -9.29 -1.11 -11.86
N ALA A 236 -8.18 -1.73 -11.43
CA ALA A 236 -7.20 -2.30 -12.34
C ALA A 236 -7.80 -3.44 -13.19
N ARG A 237 -8.57 -4.33 -12.57
CA ARG A 237 -9.26 -5.43 -13.25
C ARG A 237 -10.28 -4.93 -14.26
N GLU A 238 -11.08 -3.92 -13.92
CA GLU A 238 -12.06 -3.31 -14.83
C GLU A 238 -11.40 -2.72 -16.08
N LEU A 239 -10.26 -2.03 -15.93
CA LEU A 239 -9.54 -1.48 -17.09
C LEU A 239 -8.95 -2.60 -17.97
N VAL A 240 -8.33 -3.61 -17.36
CA VAL A 240 -7.78 -4.75 -18.10
C VAL A 240 -8.88 -5.52 -18.85
N ASN A 241 -10.03 -5.76 -18.21
CA ASN A 241 -11.17 -6.42 -18.84
C ASN A 241 -11.77 -5.59 -20.00
N LYS A 242 -11.55 -4.28 -20.03
CA LYS A 242 -11.94 -3.40 -21.14
C LYS A 242 -10.88 -3.29 -22.24
N GLY A 243 -9.84 -4.13 -22.19
CA GLY A 243 -8.77 -4.15 -23.18
C GLY A 243 -7.81 -2.96 -23.08
N ILE A 244 -7.80 -2.21 -21.97
CA ILE A 244 -6.83 -1.13 -21.78
C ILE A 244 -5.44 -1.74 -21.57
N ASP A 245 -4.45 -1.17 -22.26
CA ASP A 245 -3.08 -1.68 -22.22
C ASP A 245 -2.50 -1.67 -20.79
N LEU A 246 -1.68 -2.69 -20.48
CA LEU A 246 -1.15 -2.87 -19.14
C LEU A 246 -0.23 -1.73 -18.68
N SER A 247 0.38 -0.99 -19.61
CA SER A 247 1.22 0.17 -19.29
C SER A 247 0.36 1.31 -18.75
N THR A 248 -0.71 1.66 -19.45
CA THR A 248 -1.68 2.67 -19.01
C THR A 248 -2.31 2.31 -17.67
N VAL A 249 -2.69 1.03 -17.46
CA VAL A 249 -3.22 0.59 -16.17
C VAL A 249 -2.16 0.71 -15.07
N ALA A 250 -0.90 0.35 -15.35
CA ALA A 250 0.20 0.50 -14.41
C ALA A 250 0.47 1.97 -14.05
N ASP A 251 0.43 2.87 -15.02
CA ASP A 251 0.64 4.31 -14.85
C ASP A 251 -0.48 4.94 -14.01
N LEU A 252 -1.75 4.65 -14.33
CA LEU A 252 -2.90 5.14 -13.55
C LEU A 252 -2.81 4.70 -12.08
N CYS A 253 -2.49 3.41 -11.87
CA CYS A 253 -2.27 2.88 -10.53
C CYS A 253 -1.00 3.47 -9.89
N GLY A 254 0.03 3.82 -10.65
CA GLY A 254 1.36 4.14 -10.14
C GLY A 254 2.09 2.89 -9.63
N HIS A 255 2.08 1.82 -10.42
CA HIS A 255 2.92 0.64 -10.20
C HIS A 255 4.31 0.86 -10.78
N ALA A 256 5.36 0.72 -9.96
CA ALA A 256 6.74 0.80 -10.42
C ALA A 256 7.17 -0.46 -11.21
N ASP A 257 6.50 -1.58 -10.97
CA ASP A 257 6.75 -2.85 -11.66
C ASP A 257 5.46 -3.30 -12.36
N ILE A 258 5.52 -3.42 -13.69
CA ILE A 258 4.41 -3.84 -14.54
C ILE A 258 3.93 -5.27 -14.21
N ASN A 259 4.79 -6.11 -13.61
CA ASN A 259 4.40 -7.45 -13.17
C ASN A 259 3.30 -7.41 -12.09
N VAL A 260 3.16 -6.30 -11.35
CA VAL A 260 2.05 -6.10 -10.43
C VAL A 260 0.72 -6.00 -11.18
N THR A 261 0.71 -5.28 -12.32
CA THR A 261 -0.46 -5.15 -13.19
C THR A 261 -0.73 -6.43 -13.98
N ARG A 262 0.32 -7.14 -14.42
CA ARG A 262 0.20 -8.42 -15.14
C ARG A 262 -0.64 -9.44 -14.38
N ARG A 263 -0.70 -9.39 -13.04
CA ARG A 263 -1.54 -10.29 -12.23
C ARG A 263 -3.05 -10.17 -12.51
N TYR A 264 -3.52 -9.06 -13.06
CA TYR A 264 -4.93 -8.91 -13.49
C TYR A 264 -5.17 -9.41 -14.91
N SER A 265 -4.11 -9.70 -15.67
CA SER A 265 -4.14 -10.17 -17.04
C SER A 265 -3.77 -11.64 -17.05
N LYS A 266 -4.78 -12.50 -17.11
CA LYS A 266 -4.60 -13.89 -17.54
C LYS A 266 -5.41 -14.06 -18.81
N PRO A 267 -4.77 -14.03 -19.99
CA PRO A 267 -5.48 -14.34 -21.21
C PRO A 267 -6.03 -15.76 -21.11
N THR A 268 -7.29 -15.93 -21.48
CA THR A 268 -7.87 -17.25 -21.76
C THR A 268 -7.33 -17.77 -23.10
N GLU A 269 -7.58 -19.05 -23.40
CA GLU A 269 -7.22 -19.61 -24.72
C GLU A 269 -7.99 -18.90 -25.85
N GLU A 270 -9.27 -18.58 -25.60
CA GLU A 270 -10.12 -17.77 -26.49
C GLU A 270 -9.54 -16.36 -26.73
N ASP A 271 -9.02 -15.69 -25.68
CA ASP A 271 -8.37 -14.37 -25.83
C ASP A 271 -7.13 -14.43 -26.73
N LEU A 272 -6.41 -15.57 -26.75
CA LEU A 272 -5.23 -15.77 -27.58
C LEU A 272 -5.62 -16.02 -29.04
N GLU A 273 -6.65 -16.82 -29.28
CA GLU A 273 -7.20 -17.07 -30.63
C GLU A 273 -7.73 -15.78 -31.25
N GLU A 274 -8.58 -15.03 -30.52
CA GLU A 274 -9.13 -13.76 -31.00
C GLU A 274 -8.02 -12.74 -31.30
N ALA A 275 -6.93 -12.75 -30.53
CA ALA A 275 -5.79 -11.86 -30.76
C ALA A 275 -5.04 -12.19 -32.07
N ILE A 276 -4.88 -13.47 -32.40
CA ILE A 276 -4.28 -13.90 -33.67
C ILE A 276 -5.20 -13.54 -34.83
N ASP A 277 -6.50 -13.83 -34.70
CA ASP A 277 -7.49 -13.51 -35.72
C ASP A 277 -7.52 -12.00 -36.00
N LYS A 278 -7.58 -11.16 -34.96
CA LYS A 278 -7.56 -9.69 -35.12
C LYS A 278 -6.28 -9.14 -35.74
N ALA A 279 -5.14 -9.80 -35.53
CA ALA A 279 -3.85 -9.30 -36.01
C ALA A 279 -3.58 -9.64 -37.49
N PHE A 280 -4.18 -10.73 -37.99
CA PHE A 280 -3.86 -11.29 -39.30
C PHE A 280 -5.07 -11.54 -40.20
N SER A 281 -6.27 -11.09 -39.82
CA SER A 281 -7.46 -11.00 -40.68
C SER A 281 -7.60 -9.61 -41.30
#